data_AF-J4KQV0-F1
#
_entry.id   AF-J4KQV0-F1
#
_cell.length_a   1.000
_cell.length_b   1.000
_cell.length_c   1.000
_cell.angle_alpha   90.00
_cell.angle_beta   90.00
_cell.angle_gamma   90.00
#
_symmetry.space_group_name_H-M   'P 1'
#
loop_
_entity.id
_entity.type
_entity.pdbx_description
1 polymer ?
#
loop_
_entity_poly.entity_id
_entity_poly.type
_entity_poly.pdbx_seq_one_letter_code
_entity_poly.pdbx_strand_id
1 'polypeptide(L)' 'MKFTATIIAVAAMSAVSDACKCFQGANINFGASRTCCAQAGGNWTGDDCAFAGTNGNLGKFNSCCGSNGSNSDC' A
#
# COMPACT_ATOMS: atom_id res chain seq x y z
N MET A 1 -8.22 49.82 9.43
CA MET A 1 -8.31 48.47 8.84
C MET A 1 -6.93 47.84 8.94
N LYS A 2 -6.72 46.85 9.82
CA LYS A 2 -5.48 46.07 9.83
C LYS A 2 -5.88 44.61 9.73
N PHE A 3 -5.66 44.08 8.53
CA PHE A 3 -6.07 42.76 8.10
C PHE A 3 -5.28 41.70 8.88
N THR A 4 -6.01 40.92 9.66
CA THR A 4 -5.53 39.72 10.33
C THR A 4 -5.20 38.68 9.26
N ALA A 5 -3.91 38.43 9.02
CA ALA A 5 -3.45 37.41 8.09
C ALA A 5 -3.51 36.04 8.77
N THR A 6 -4.66 35.37 8.70
CA THR A 6 -4.82 33.98 9.15
C THR A 6 -4.26 33.07 8.05
N ILE A 7 -3.03 32.58 8.23
CA ILE A 7 -2.43 31.58 7.34
C ILE A 7 -3.09 30.24 7.63
N ILE A 8 -4.03 29.83 6.78
CA ILE A 8 -4.64 28.49 6.84
C ILE A 8 -3.65 27.53 6.17
N ALA A 9 -2.84 26.84 6.96
CA ALA A 9 -2.05 25.72 6.48
C ALA A 9 -2.98 24.52 6.27
N VAL A 10 -3.44 24.32 5.03
CA VAL A 10 -4.11 23.08 4.65
C VAL A 10 -3.03 22.00 4.53
N ALA A 11 -2.89 21.18 5.56
CA ALA A 11 -2.11 19.95 5.49
C ALA A 11 -2.82 19.04 4.48
N ALA A 12 -2.26 18.92 3.28
CA ALA A 12 -2.66 17.89 2.33
C ALA A 12 -2.30 16.53 2.95
N MET A 13 -3.28 15.89 3.58
CA MET A 13 -3.20 14.47 3.89
C MET A 13 -3.32 13.74 2.55
N SER A 14 -2.22 13.64 1.82
CA SER A 14 -2.10 12.71 0.72
C SER A 14 -2.35 11.33 1.30
N ALA A 15 -3.54 10.78 1.02
CA ALA A 15 -3.82 9.38 1.20
C ALA A 15 -2.68 8.64 0.48
N VAL A 16 -1.76 8.08 1.25
CA VAL A 16 -0.85 7.06 0.76
C VAL A 16 -1.78 5.93 0.32
N SER A 17 -2.03 5.86 -0.98
CA SER A 17 -2.60 4.65 -1.55
C SER A 17 -1.57 3.57 -1.24
N ASP A 18 -1.81 2.77 -0.19
CA ASP A 18 -0.92 1.68 0.18
C ASP A 18 -0.91 0.68 -0.99
N ALA A 19 0.05 0.88 -1.87
CA ALA A 19 0.34 0.13 -3.07
C ALA A 19 1.42 -0.89 -2.70
N CYS A 20 0.97 -2.06 -2.25
CA CYS A 20 1.82 -3.09 -1.67
C CYS A 20 2.37 -4.05 -2.72
N LYS A 21 3.63 -4.47 -2.52
CA LYS A 21 4.37 -5.43 -3.33
C LYS A 21 5.22 -6.35 -2.44
N CYS A 22 5.34 -7.60 -2.87
CA CYS A 22 6.31 -8.53 -2.34
C CYS A 22 7.63 -8.40 -3.12
N PHE A 23 8.75 -8.30 -2.40
CA PHE A 23 10.11 -8.21 -2.93
C PHE A 23 10.92 -9.45 -2.57
N GLN A 24 11.62 -10.02 -3.55
CA GLN A 24 12.62 -11.06 -3.33
C GLN A 24 14.01 -10.48 -3.60
N GLY A 25 14.67 -10.05 -2.52
CA GLY A 25 15.87 -9.22 -2.62
C GLY A 25 15.53 -7.84 -3.19
N ALA A 26 16.21 -7.42 -4.25
CA ALA A 26 15.95 -6.15 -4.93
C ALA A 26 14.87 -6.23 -6.02
N ASN A 27 14.38 -7.44 -6.33
CA ASN A 27 13.41 -7.65 -7.41
C ASN A 27 11.99 -7.77 -6.85
N ILE A 28 11.02 -7.21 -7.57
CA ILE A 28 9.60 -7.42 -7.26
C ILE A 28 9.22 -8.85 -7.64
N ASN A 29 8.66 -9.58 -6.69
CA ASN A 29 8.02 -10.87 -6.94
C ASN A 29 6.56 -10.63 -7.30
N PHE A 30 6.29 -10.32 -8.58
CA PHE A 30 4.94 -10.02 -9.08
C PHE A 30 3.96 -11.18 -8.88
N GLY A 31 4.43 -12.43 -8.98
CA GLY A 31 3.59 -13.61 -8.76
C GLY A 31 3.09 -13.70 -7.32
N ALA A 32 4.00 -13.54 -6.35
CA ALA A 32 3.64 -13.48 -4.94
C ALA A 32 2.79 -12.25 -4.64
N SER A 33 3.18 -11.06 -5.12
CA SER A 33 2.45 -9.80 -4.90
C SER A 33 0.98 -9.92 -5.33
N ARG A 34 0.73 -10.42 -6.54
CA ARG A 34 -0.64 -10.55 -7.06
C ARG A 34 -1.46 -11.58 -6.29
N THR A 35 -0.85 -12.71 -5.96
CA THR A 35 -1.50 -13.78 -5.20
C THR A 35 -1.82 -13.31 -3.77
N CYS A 36 -0.85 -12.72 -3.09
CA CYS A 36 -0.99 -12.21 -1.74
C CYS A 36 -1.97 -11.06 -1.66
N CYS A 37 -2.04 -10.22 -2.70
CA CYS A 37 -3.03 -9.16 -2.80
C CYS A 37 -4.46 -9.71 -2.77
N ALA A 38 -4.75 -10.68 -3.64
CA ALA A 38 -6.05 -11.32 -3.69
C ALA A 38 -6.40 -12.03 -2.37
N GLN A 39 -5.44 -12.73 -1.76
CA GLN A 39 -5.65 -13.40 -0.47
C GLN A 39 -5.89 -12.41 0.68
N ALA A 40 -5.22 -11.27 0.64
CA ALA A 40 -5.34 -10.21 1.63
C ALA A 40 -6.62 -9.38 1.45
N GLY A 41 -7.37 -9.55 0.36
CA GLY A 41 -8.57 -8.75 0.06
C GLY A 41 -8.24 -7.37 -0.51
N GLY A 42 -7.02 -7.19 -1.03
CA GLY A 42 -6.64 -6.02 -1.81
C GLY A 42 -7.15 -6.11 -3.24
N ASN A 43 -7.11 -4.99 -3.94
CA ASN A 43 -7.42 -4.90 -5.36
C ASN A 43 -6.11 -4.74 -6.16
N TRP A 44 -5.86 -5.62 -7.11
CA TRP A 44 -4.67 -5.52 -7.94
C TRP A 44 -4.89 -4.49 -9.05
N THR A 45 -4.12 -3.40 -9.06
CA THR A 45 -4.28 -2.30 -10.02
C THR A 45 -2.94 -1.91 -10.63
N GLY A 46 -2.84 -1.98 -11.97
CA GLY A 46 -1.57 -1.82 -12.67
C GLY A 46 -0.60 -2.91 -12.23
N ASP A 47 0.39 -2.51 -11.43
CA ASP A 47 1.47 -3.36 -10.94
C ASP A 47 1.49 -3.49 -9.41
N ASP A 48 0.51 -2.92 -8.73
CA ASP A 48 0.48 -2.75 -7.29
C ASP A 48 -0.77 -3.36 -6.66
N CYS A 49 -0.65 -3.80 -5.41
CA CYS A 49 -1.81 -4.15 -4.62
C CYS A 49 -2.34 -2.93 -3.88
N ALA A 50 -3.48 -2.41 -4.32
CA ALA A 50 -4.16 -1.31 -3.65
C ALA A 50 -5.08 -1.84 -2.54
N PHE A 51 -4.88 -1.35 -1.32
CA PHE A 51 -5.80 -1.59 -0.20
C PHE A 51 -6.77 -0.44 0.06
N ALA A 52 -6.57 0.69 -0.62
CA ALA A 52 -7.46 1.85 -0.49
C ALA A 52 -8.90 1.49 -0.86
N GLY A 53 -9.83 1.72 0.08
CA GLY A 53 -11.26 1.42 -0.12
C GLY A 53 -11.60 -0.07 -0.13
N THR A 54 -10.66 -0.96 0.19
CA THR A 54 -10.95 -2.39 0.39
C THR A 54 -10.99 -2.72 1.89
N ASN A 55 -11.61 -3.85 2.25
CA ASN A 55 -11.55 -4.39 3.61
C ASN A 55 -10.33 -5.33 3.76
N GLY A 56 -9.25 -5.04 3.02
CA GLY A 56 -8.08 -5.91 2.96
C GLY A 56 -7.18 -5.78 4.18
N ASN A 57 -6.31 -6.77 4.38
CA ASN A 57 -5.48 -6.89 5.57
C ASN A 57 -3.98 -6.90 5.20
N LEU A 58 -3.30 -5.80 5.49
CA LEU A 58 -1.86 -5.62 5.27
C LEU A 58 -1.01 -6.67 6.01
N GLY A 59 -1.39 -7.03 7.25
CA GLY A 59 -0.70 -8.09 8.00
C GLY A 59 -0.81 -9.45 7.32
N LYS A 60 -1.96 -9.75 6.70
CA LYS A 60 -2.15 -10.97 5.90
C LYS A 60 -1.34 -10.93 4.61
N PHE A 61 -1.25 -9.77 3.95
CA PHE A 61 -0.39 -9.57 2.79
C PHE A 61 1.08 -9.81 3.14
N ASN A 62 1.57 -9.16 4.19
CA ASN A 62 2.95 -9.31 4.67
C ASN A 62 3.28 -10.76 5.05
N SER A 63 2.39 -11.43 5.80
CA SER A 63 2.56 -12.85 6.13
C SER A 63 2.59 -13.76 4.89
N CYS A 64 1.79 -13.43 3.87
CA CYS A 64 1.81 -14.15 2.60
C CYS A 64 3.12 -13.93 1.83
N CYS A 65 3.63 -12.69 1.75
CA CYS A 65 4.94 -12.43 1.14
C CYS A 65 6.03 -13.25 1.85
N GLY A 66 6.05 -13.24 3.18
CA GLY A 66 7.01 -14.00 3.99
C GLY A 66 6.95 -15.50 3.74
N SER A 67 5.74 -16.06 3.61
CA SER A 67 5.52 -17.47 3.25
C SER A 67 6.04 -17.83 1.85
N ASN A 68 6.11 -16.85 0.96
CA ASN A 68 6.67 -16.97 -0.39
C ASN A 68 8.16 -16.59 -0.46
N GLY A 69 8.85 -16.47 0.68
CA GLY A 69 10.27 -16.11 0.74
C GLY A 69 10.55 -14.68 0.24
N SER A 70 9.56 -13.79 0.34
CA SER A 70 9.62 -12.39 -0.08
C SER A 70 9.31 -11.46 1.11
N ASN A 71 9.74 -10.20 1.04
CA ASN A 71 9.39 -9.16 2.01
C ASN A 71 8.31 -8.24 1.44
N SER A 72 7.38 -7.78 2.27
CA SER A 72 6.41 -6.76 1.88
C SER A 72 7.01 -5.36 2.04
N ASP A 73 6.65 -4.41 1.16
CA ASP A 73 7.01 -2.98 1.29
C ASP A 73 5.95 -2.14 2.02
N CYS A 74 4.87 -2.80 2.41
CA CYS A 74 3.96 -2.42 3.49
C CYS A 74 4.12 -3.40 4.68
#